data_AF-A0A969QFE2-F1
#
_entry.id   AF-A0A969QFE2-F1
#
_cell.length_a   1.000
_cell.length_b   1.000
_cell.length_c   1.000
_cell.angle_alpha   90.00
_cell.angle_beta   90.00
_cell.angle_gamma   90.00
#
_symmetry.space_group_name_H-M   'P 1'
#
loop_
_entity.id
_entity.type
_entity.pdbx_description
1 polymer ?
#
loop_
_entity_poly.entity_id
_entity_poly.type
_entity_poly.pdbx_seq_one_letter_code
_entity_poly.pdbx_strand_id
1 'polypeptide(L)'
;MASTLEVKQYLAHWFQLGKKVYTHNGDRSLLPSKIFNDMDYSQEFDRCWDLILSDRSGDCYLEDTSQTIAELLTPKWELVDCARCSMPIPLQVAGIPPEHCP
;
A
#
# COMPACT_ATOMS: atom_id res chain seq x y z
N MET A 1 -11.72 3.53 8.30
CA MET A 1 -10.88 4.24 7.31
C MET A 1 -9.43 4.04 7.68
N ALA A 2 -8.63 3.46 6.79
CA ALA A 2 -7.19 3.35 7.01
C ALA A 2 -6.54 4.75 7.07
N SER A 3 -5.73 4.98 8.09
CA SER A 3 -4.91 6.17 8.23
C SER A 3 -3.67 6.08 7.33
N THR A 4 -3.11 7.24 6.98
CA THR A 4 -1.85 7.33 6.23
C THR A 4 -0.72 6.53 6.88
N LEU A 5 -0.70 6.45 8.22
CA LEU A 5 0.30 5.68 8.97
C LEU A 5 0.10 4.18 8.82
N GLU A 6 -1.13 3.68 8.87
CA GLU A 6 -1.44 2.26 8.67
C GLU A 6 -1.10 1.83 7.25
N VAL A 7 -1.41 2.67 6.23
CA VAL A 7 -1.03 2.39 4.84
C VAL A 7 0.49 2.36 4.68
N LYS A 8 1.22 3.26 5.35
CA LYS A 8 2.68 3.25 5.37
C LYS A 8 3.24 1.98 6.03
N GLN A 9 2.68 1.55 7.16
CA GLN A 9 3.08 0.30 7.83
C GLN A 9 2.81 -0.92 6.94
N TYR A 10 1.63 -0.98 6.32
CA TYR A 10 1.29 -2.03 5.37
C TYR A 10 2.28 -2.08 4.19
N LEU A 11 2.67 -0.92 3.65
CA LEU A 11 3.66 -0.84 2.59
C LEU A 11 5.04 -1.33 3.02
N ALA A 12 5.46 -1.00 4.24
CA ALA A 12 6.71 -1.50 4.80
C ALA A 12 6.73 -3.02 4.85
N HIS A 13 5.63 -3.64 5.29
CA HIS A 13 5.49 -5.10 5.25
C HIS A 13 5.47 -5.65 3.83
N TRP A 14 4.85 -4.96 2.88
CA TRP A 14 4.86 -5.35 1.48
C TRP A 14 6.29 -5.45 0.93
N PHE A 15 7.11 -4.41 1.15
CA PHE A 15 8.51 -4.41 0.75
C PHE A 15 9.34 -5.47 1.50
N GLN A 16 9.02 -5.78 2.76
CA GLN A 16 9.72 -6.85 3.52
C GLN A 16 9.50 -8.23 2.90
N LEU A 17 8.35 -8.44 2.25
CA LEU A 17 8.09 -9.66 1.50
C LEU A 17 8.81 -9.71 0.14
N GLY A 18 9.60 -8.68 -0.18
CA GLY A 18 10.26 -8.52 -1.48
C GLY A 18 9.30 -8.07 -2.59
N LYS A 19 8.07 -7.69 -2.23
CA LYS A 19 7.06 -7.22 -3.18
C LYS A 19 7.27 -5.77 -3.53
N LYS A 20 7.13 -5.45 -4.81
CA LYS A 20 7.39 -4.10 -5.33
C LYS A 20 6.13 -3.25 -5.35
N VAL A 21 6.33 -1.94 -5.50
CA VAL A 21 5.27 -1.00 -5.84
C VAL A 21 5.56 -0.45 -7.22
N TYR A 22 4.60 -0.53 -8.12
CA TYR A 22 4.71 0.06 -9.44
C TYR A 22 4.16 1.48 -9.43
N THR A 23 4.88 2.43 -10.03
CA THR A 23 4.45 3.82 -10.20
C THR A 23 4.45 4.18 -11.68
N HIS A 24 3.86 5.32 -12.02
CA HIS A 24 3.70 5.79 -13.40
C HIS A 24 3.00 4.74 -14.29
N ASN A 25 1.86 4.23 -13.82
CA ASN A 25 1.04 3.23 -14.52
C ASN A 25 1.78 1.93 -14.87
N GLY A 26 2.76 1.52 -14.06
CA GLY A 26 3.52 0.29 -14.28
C GLY A 26 4.92 0.47 -14.86
N ASP A 27 5.30 1.68 -15.27
CA ASP A 27 6.58 1.94 -15.94
C ASP A 27 7.78 1.85 -14.98
N ARG A 28 7.59 2.21 -13.71
CA ARG A 28 8.66 2.20 -12.70
C ARG A 28 8.32 1.28 -11.54
N SER A 29 9.27 0.48 -11.10
CA SER A 29 9.14 -0.31 -9.87
C SER A 29 9.98 0.28 -8.75
N LEU A 30 9.36 0.49 -7.58
CA LEU A 30 10.01 0.87 -6.33
C LEU A 30 10.16 -0.36 -5.45
N LEU A 31 11.39 -0.58 -4.97
CA LEU A 31 11.70 -1.58 -3.95
C LEU A 31 12.90 -1.05 -3.15
N PRO A 32 12.68 -0.45 -1.97
CA PRO A 32 13.79 0.02 -1.14
C PRO A 32 14.61 -1.18 -0.65
N SER A 33 15.94 -1.05 -0.70
CA SER A 33 16.86 -2.07 -0.21
C SER A 33 16.84 -2.17 1.31
N LYS A 34 16.67 -1.04 1.99
CA LYS A 34 16.53 -0.96 3.45
C LYS A 34 15.17 -0.37 3.80
N ILE A 35 14.37 -1.08 4.59
CA ILE A 35 13.04 -0.59 5.01
C ILE A 35 13.10 0.01 6.42
N PHE A 36 13.83 -0.63 7.32
CA PHE A 36 14.00 -0.19 8.71
C PHE A 36 15.46 0.17 8.99
N ASN A 37 15.67 1.22 9.78
CA ASN A 37 16.95 1.59 10.36
C ASN A 37 16.85 1.60 11.88
N ASP A 38 17.50 0.63 12.53
CA ASP A 38 17.50 0.42 13.97
C ASP A 38 16.08 0.26 14.56
N MET A 39 15.41 1.38 14.85
CA MET A 39 14.07 1.44 15.48
C MET A 39 13.02 2.15 14.62
N ASP A 40 13.42 2.78 13.51
CA ASP A 40 12.55 3.62 12.69
C ASP A 40 12.58 3.19 11.22
N TYR A 41 11.77 3.84 10.40
CA TYR A 41 11.86 3.70 8.95
C TYR A 41 13.19 4.23 8.42
N SER A 42 13.71 3.56 7.40
CA SER A 42 14.89 4.03 6.70
C SER A 42 14.56 5.27 5.87
N GLN A 43 15.56 6.12 5.66
CA GLN A 43 15.42 7.26 4.76
C GLN A 43 15.13 6.84 3.30
N GLU A 44 15.55 5.64 2.89
CA GLU A 44 15.26 5.10 1.56
C GLU A 44 13.76 4.79 1.42
N PHE A 45 13.18 4.15 2.44
CA PHE A 45 11.76 3.87 2.49
C PHE A 45 10.93 5.16 2.57
N ASP A 46 11.34 6.13 3.41
CA ASP A 46 10.65 7.42 3.49
C ASP A 46 10.64 8.15 2.13
N ARG A 47 11.75 8.13 1.39
CA ARG A 47 11.78 8.69 0.03
C ARG A 47 10.85 7.95 -0.92
N CYS A 48 10.77 6.62 -0.85
CA CYS A 48 9.81 5.84 -1.63
C CYS A 48 8.38 6.24 -1.28
N TRP A 49 8.09 6.41 0.01
CA TRP A 49 6.78 6.83 0.51
C TRP A 49 6.40 8.23 0.02
N ASP A 50 7.29 9.22 0.15
CA ASP A 50 7.07 10.59 -0.35
C ASP A 50 6.87 10.61 -1.88
N LEU A 51 7.60 9.77 -2.62
CA LEU A 51 7.38 9.63 -4.06
C LEU A 51 5.99 9.09 -4.34
N ILE A 52 5.57 8.01 -3.68
CA ILE A 52 4.24 7.40 -3.89
C ILE A 52 3.11 8.40 -3.59
N LEU A 53 3.26 9.26 -2.58
CA LEU A 53 2.29 10.31 -2.25
C LEU A 53 2.36 11.53 -3.18
N SER A 54 3.40 11.67 -4.00
CA SER A 54 3.51 12.79 -4.92
C SER A 54 2.55 12.63 -6.09
N ASP A 55 1.81 13.69 -6.42
CA ASP A 55 0.94 13.75 -7.61
C ASP A 55 1.66 13.40 -8.93
N ARG A 56 2.99 13.54 -8.98
CA ARG A 56 3.80 13.22 -10.16
C ARG A 56 3.97 11.72 -10.41
N SER A 57 3.69 10.89 -9.42
CA SER A 57 3.89 9.43 -9.50
C SER A 57 2.75 8.70 -10.20
N GLY A 58 1.62 9.39 -10.44
CA GLY A 58 0.44 8.79 -11.05
C GLY A 58 -0.13 7.65 -10.20
N ASP A 59 -0.82 6.73 -10.86
CA ASP A 59 -1.40 5.57 -10.16
C ASP A 59 -0.29 4.62 -9.70
N CYS A 60 -0.26 4.37 -8.40
CA CYS A 60 0.73 3.52 -7.74
C CYS A 60 0.09 2.18 -7.35
N TYR A 61 0.55 1.07 -7.92
CA TYR A 61 -0.01 -0.27 -7.76
C TYR A 61 0.88 -1.15 -6.90
N LEU A 62 0.28 -2.05 -6.12
CA LEU A 62 1.01 -3.07 -5.38
C LEU A 62 1.27 -4.27 -6.29
N GLU A 63 2.50 -4.80 -6.29
CA GLU A 63 2.83 -6.03 -7.03
C GLU A 63 1.94 -7.19 -6.56
N ASP A 64 1.45 -7.99 -7.52
CA ASP A 64 0.48 -9.08 -7.32
C ASP A 64 -0.90 -8.68 -6.80
N THR A 65 -1.27 -7.40 -6.88
CA THR A 65 -2.64 -6.97 -6.61
C THR A 65 -3.16 -5.97 -7.65
N SER A 66 -4.47 -5.75 -7.62
CA SER A 66 -5.15 -4.77 -8.48
C SER A 66 -5.40 -3.45 -7.76
N GLN A 67 -5.07 -3.36 -6.47
CA GLN A 67 -5.34 -2.16 -5.68
C GLN A 67 -4.22 -1.12 -5.85
N THR A 68 -4.61 0.14 -5.82
CA THR A 68 -3.69 1.26 -5.78
C THR A 68 -3.49 1.78 -4.35
N ILE A 69 -2.34 2.39 -4.09
CA ILE A 69 -2.09 3.07 -2.80
C ILE A 69 -3.09 4.21 -2.58
N ALA A 70 -3.48 4.91 -3.65
CA ALA A 70 -4.49 5.96 -3.61
C ALA A 70 -5.85 5.41 -3.14
N GLU A 71 -6.28 4.24 -3.62
CA GLU A 71 -7.49 3.58 -3.15
C GLU A 71 -7.40 3.22 -1.66
N LEU A 72 -6.28 2.66 -1.21
CA LEU A 72 -6.08 2.29 0.20
C LEU A 72 -6.14 3.48 1.15
N LEU A 73 -5.82 4.69 0.67
CA LEU A 73 -5.95 5.94 1.43
C LEU A 73 -7.39 6.49 1.47
N THR A 74 -8.33 5.90 0.73
CA THR A 74 -9.73 6.31 0.75
C THR A 74 -10.50 5.68 1.93
N PRO A 75 -11.61 6.30 2.37
CA PRO A 75 -12.49 5.72 3.40
C PRO A 75 -13.13 4.39 3.02
N LYS A 76 -13.03 3.96 1.75
CA LYS A 76 -13.57 2.70 1.26
C LYS A 76 -12.80 1.48 1.77
N TRP A 77 -11.58 1.69 2.25
CA TRP A 77 -10.67 0.64 2.70
C TRP A 77 -10.33 0.78 4.17
N GLU A 78 -10.19 -0.37 4.82
CA GLU A 78 -9.63 -0.54 6.16
C GLU A 78 -8.49 -1.53 6.11
N LEU A 79 -7.44 -1.26 6.87
CA LEU A 79 -6.36 -2.21 7.08
C LEU A 79 -6.66 -2.95 8.38
N VAL A 80 -6.85 -4.26 8.28
CA VAL A 80 -7.17 -5.12 9.42
C VAL A 80 -6.07 -6.15 9.60
N ASP A 81 -5.83 -6.55 10.84
CA ASP A 81 -4.85 -7.60 11.12
C ASP A 81 -5.38 -8.95 10.63
N CYS A 82 -4.58 -9.64 9.82
CA CYS A 82 -4.87 -11.01 9.42
C CYS A 82 -4.94 -11.90 10.66
N ALA A 83 -6.08 -12.54 10.92
CA ALA A 83 -6.29 -13.41 12.08
C ALA A 83 -5.28 -14.58 12.20
N ARG A 84 -4.55 -14.90 11.12
CA ARG A 84 -3.59 -16.00 11.07
C ARG A 84 -2.16 -15.59 11.41
N CYS A 85 -1.75 -14.37 11.06
CA CYS A 85 -0.34 -13.94 11.19
C CYS A 85 -0.17 -12.51 11.70
N SER A 86 -1.26 -11.82 12.06
CA SER A 86 -1.29 -10.41 12.46
C SER A 86 -0.69 -9.45 11.44
N MET A 87 -0.58 -9.88 10.16
CA MET A 87 -0.11 -9.02 9.09
C MET A 87 -1.27 -8.14 8.61
N PRO A 88 -1.09 -6.83 8.42
CA PRO A 88 -2.14 -5.96 7.92
C PRO A 88 -2.57 -6.39 6.51
N ILE A 89 -3.87 -6.50 6.29
CA ILE A 89 -4.49 -6.79 5.00
C ILE A 89 -5.53 -5.72 4.66
N PRO A 90 -5.61 -5.28 3.40
CA PRO A 90 -6.63 -4.34 2.96
C PRO A 90 -7.99 -5.04 2.83
N LEU A 91 -8.99 -4.50 3.51
CA LEU A 91 -10.38 -4.92 3.47
C LEU A 91 -11.25 -3.77 2.96
N GLN A 92 -12.08 -4.05 1.96
CA GLN A 92 -13.04 -3.07 1.46
C GLN A 92 -14.26 -3.02 2.39
N VAL A 93 -14.53 -1.85 2.98
CA VAL A 93 -15.61 -1.62 3.97
C VAL A 93 -16.93 -1.30 3.29
N ALA A 94 -16.88 -0.64 2.14
CA ALA A 94 -18.08 -0.38 1.35
C ALA A 94 -18.51 -1.67 0.65
N GLY A 95 -19.70 -2.17 1.00
CA GLY A 95 -20.30 -3.35 0.39
C GLY A 95 -20.19 -3.29 -1.13
N ILE A 96 -19.83 -4.42 -1.74
CA ILE A 96 -19.74 -4.56 -3.19
C ILE A 96 -21.09 -4.10 -3.76
N PRO A 97 -21.16 -3.00 -4.55
CA PRO A 97 -22.40 -2.71 -5.26
C PRO A 97 -22.67 -3.92 -6.15
N PRO A 98 -23.88 -4.50 -6.12
CA PRO A 98 -24.17 -5.69 -6.91
C PRO A 98 -23.86 -5.38 -8.37
N GLU A 99 -22.97 -6.18 -8.96
CA GLU A 99 -22.56 -6.07 -10.37
C GLU A 99 -23.77 -6.20 -11.31
N HIS A 100 -24.83 -6.88 -10.87
CA HIS A 100 -26.15 -6.90 -11.48
C HIS A 100 -27.23 -7.03 -10.40
N CYS A 101 -28.29 -6.23 -10.50
CA CYS A 101 -29.55 -6.46 -9.78
C CYS A 101 -30.57 -7.01 -10.79
N PRO A 102 -31.15 -8.21 -10.59
CA PRO A 102 -32.20 -8.75 -11.46
C PRO A 102 -33.52 -7.96 -11.37
#